data_AF-A0A5E4F516-F1
#
_entry.id   AF-A0A5E4F516-F1
#
_cell.length_a   1.000
_cell.length_b   1.000
_cell.length_c   1.000
_cell.angle_alpha   90.00
_cell.angle_beta   90.00
_cell.angle_gamma   90.00
#
_symmetry.space_group_name_H-M   'P 1'
#
loop_
_entity.id
_entity.type
_entity.pdbx_description
1 polymer ?
#
loop_
_entity_poly.entity_id
_entity_poly.type
_entity_poly.pdbx_seq_one_letter_code
_entity_poly.pdbx_strand_id
1 'polypeptide(L)'
;MRENLDENAPNFTSNLPVPALKLLDCSLRVSVIPLSIATIWLTVTNKQDNISYGKLEFSNFTGLKYMVCISTISAAYAFLATMASWIRCLVTKAWLFFVSDQIVAYLMLTSGAAVMEILSLASNGDRTVSWSEACSSYGRFCSRMKVALVLHALALCSFIVLAVISAYRVFSMFEPPAVSHKEVDEERT
;
A
#
# COMPACT_ATOMS: atom_id res chain seq x y z
N MET A 1 -30.49 4.43 -32.26
CA MET A 1 -30.47 5.77 -31.62
C MET A 1 -29.66 5.61 -30.34
N ARG A 2 -28.44 6.20 -30.31
CA ARG A 2 -27.59 6.64 -29.16
C ARG A 2 -27.71 5.86 -27.82
N GLU A 3 -26.65 5.40 -27.17
CA GLU A 3 -25.45 6.16 -26.82
C GLU A 3 -24.18 5.30 -26.68
N ASN A 4 -23.12 5.72 -27.38
CA ASN A 4 -21.72 5.44 -27.03
C ASN A 4 -21.36 6.38 -25.86
N LEU A 5 -21.58 5.94 -24.62
CA LEU A 5 -20.93 6.53 -23.44
C LEU A 5 -19.99 5.48 -22.88
N ASP A 6 -18.69 5.73 -23.01
CA ASP A 6 -17.59 5.28 -22.14
C ASP A 6 -16.23 5.18 -22.88
N GLU A 7 -16.14 5.70 -24.11
CA GLU A 7 -14.85 5.87 -24.82
C GLU A 7 -14.16 7.21 -24.50
N ASN A 8 -14.24 7.68 -23.25
CA ASN A 8 -13.53 8.89 -22.83
C ASN A 8 -13.15 8.93 -21.35
N ALA A 9 -12.93 7.76 -20.74
CA ALA A 9 -12.10 7.72 -19.55
C ALA A 9 -10.66 8.05 -20.00
N PRO A 10 -9.98 9.06 -19.44
CA PRO A 10 -8.60 9.33 -19.77
C PRO A 10 -7.77 8.11 -19.39
N ASN A 11 -7.39 7.30 -20.39
CA ASN A 11 -6.49 6.17 -20.26
C ASN A 11 -5.07 6.68 -20.00
N PHE A 12 -4.87 7.32 -18.85
CA PHE A 12 -3.61 7.91 -18.41
C PHE A 12 -2.47 6.89 -18.38
N THR A 13 -2.80 5.61 -18.19
CA THR A 13 -1.86 4.49 -18.15
C THR A 13 -1.48 3.93 -19.53
N SER A 14 -2.25 4.17 -20.59
CA SER A 14 -2.04 3.52 -21.90
C SER A 14 -0.93 4.13 -22.75
N ASN A 15 -0.54 5.39 -22.49
CA ASN A 15 0.39 6.15 -23.33
C ASN A 15 1.74 6.47 -22.65
N LEU A 16 2.03 5.89 -21.48
CA LEU A 16 3.26 6.22 -20.76
C LEU A 16 4.47 5.48 -21.36
N PRO A 17 5.56 6.17 -21.79
CA PRO A 17 6.73 5.53 -22.38
C PRO A 17 7.35 4.48 -21.43
N VAL A 18 7.78 3.33 -21.94
CA VAL A 18 8.44 2.26 -21.15
C VAL A 18 9.57 2.77 -20.22
N PRO A 19 10.40 3.75 -20.62
CA PRO A 19 11.40 4.35 -19.73
C PRO A 19 10.80 5.10 -18.52
N ALA A 20 9.67 5.79 -18.72
CA ALA A 20 8.99 6.53 -17.65
C ALA A 20 8.34 5.58 -16.63
N LEU A 21 7.77 4.46 -17.08
CA LEU A 21 7.22 3.42 -16.20
C LEU A 21 8.30 2.76 -15.33
N LYS A 22 9.52 2.59 -15.86
CA LYS A 22 10.68 2.10 -15.09
C LYS A 22 11.16 3.12 -14.07
N LEU A 23 11.25 4.39 -14.45
CA LEU A 23 11.62 5.46 -13.53
C LEU A 23 10.62 5.59 -12.38
N LEU A 24 9.32 5.52 -12.70
CA LEU A 24 8.25 5.57 -11.69
C LEU A 24 8.33 4.38 -10.73
N ASP A 25 8.49 3.14 -11.22
CA ASP A 25 8.66 1.95 -10.38
C ASP A 25 9.85 2.12 -9.41
N CYS A 26 11.03 2.51 -9.93
CA CYS A 26 12.20 2.74 -9.09
C CYS A 26 11.98 3.86 -8.07
N SER A 27 11.39 4.99 -8.48
CA SER A 27 11.09 6.12 -7.60
C SER A 27 10.15 5.72 -6.47
N LEU A 28 9.09 4.96 -6.77
CA LEU A 28 8.14 4.49 -5.78
C LEU A 28 8.82 3.58 -4.75
N ARG A 29 9.61 2.59 -5.20
CA ARG A 29 10.33 1.68 -4.29
C ARG A 29 11.32 2.42 -3.39
N VAL A 30 12.05 3.39 -3.95
CA VAL A 30 12.96 4.22 -3.16
C VAL A 30 12.21 5.10 -2.16
N SER A 31 11.04 5.65 -2.53
CA SER A 31 10.23 6.50 -1.64
C SER A 31 9.63 5.74 -0.45
N VAL A 32 9.30 4.46 -0.61
CA VAL A 32 8.73 3.62 0.45
C VAL A 32 9.70 3.46 1.62
N ILE A 33 11.00 3.33 1.35
CA ILE A 33 12.01 3.10 2.38
C ILE A 33 12.00 4.18 3.49
N PRO A 34 12.18 5.48 3.18
CA PRO A 34 12.14 6.53 4.20
C PRO A 34 10.74 6.69 4.83
N LEU A 35 9.65 6.47 4.08
CA LEU A 35 8.29 6.53 4.63
C LEU A 35 8.06 5.44 5.69
N SER A 36 8.48 4.21 5.41
CA SER A 36 8.38 3.09 6.36
C SER A 36 9.31 3.28 7.55
N ILE A 37 10.55 3.77 7.35
CA ILE A 37 11.46 4.10 8.46
C ILE A 37 10.88 5.19 9.36
N ALA A 38 10.33 6.25 8.78
CA ALA A 38 9.70 7.32 9.55
C ALA A 38 8.47 6.83 10.33
N THR A 39 7.65 5.96 9.72
CA THR A 39 6.50 5.30 10.38
C THR A 39 6.95 4.47 11.58
N ILE A 40 7.98 3.64 11.41
CA ILE A 40 8.56 2.80 12.48
C ILE A 40 9.09 3.70 13.60
N TRP A 41 9.90 4.70 13.25
CA TRP A 41 10.53 5.59 14.21
C TRP A 41 9.49 6.33 15.05
N LEU A 42 8.50 6.96 14.41
CA LEU A 42 7.45 7.69 15.10
C LEU A 42 6.62 6.78 16.01
N THR A 43 6.33 5.55 15.57
CA THR A 43 5.52 4.60 16.34
C THR A 43 6.30 4.05 17.54
N VAL A 44 7.53 3.57 17.33
CA VAL A 44 8.35 2.95 18.39
C VAL A 44 8.79 3.96 19.46
N THR A 45 9.06 5.20 19.05
CA THR A 45 9.42 6.26 20.00
C THR A 45 8.21 6.92 20.65
N ASN A 46 6.99 6.47 20.33
CA ASN A 46 5.77 7.03 20.90
C ASN A 46 5.53 6.49 22.30
N LYS A 47 5.72 7.36 23.29
CA LYS A 47 5.37 7.13 24.69
C LYS A 47 4.90 8.44 25.30
N GLN A 48 3.93 8.34 26.20
CA GLN A 48 3.42 9.48 26.94
C GLN A 48 3.01 9.05 28.34
N ASP A 49 3.48 9.78 29.34
CA ASP A 49 3.10 9.64 30.74
C ASP A 49 1.97 10.61 31.10
N ASN A 50 1.08 10.15 31.97
CA ASN A 50 -0.01 10.94 32.52
C ASN A 50 -0.12 10.62 34.02
N ILE A 51 -0.22 11.66 34.87
CA ILE A 51 -0.23 11.50 36.33
C ILE A 51 -1.51 10.78 36.80
N SER A 52 -2.64 10.97 36.11
CA SER A 52 -3.94 10.41 36.49
C SER A 52 -4.17 9.01 35.92
N TYR A 53 -3.68 8.73 34.72
CA TYR A 53 -3.97 7.49 33.98
C TYR A 53 -2.76 6.58 33.77
N GLY A 54 -1.57 7.03 34.12
CA GLY A 54 -0.33 6.28 33.99
C GLY A 54 0.34 6.39 32.61
N LYS A 55 1.27 5.47 32.35
CA LYS A 55 2.16 5.48 31.18
C LYS A 55 1.54 4.74 30.00
N LEU A 56 1.50 5.39 28.85
CA LEU A 56 1.04 4.82 27.59
C LEU A 56 2.22 4.67 26.62
N GLU A 57 2.41 3.45 26.09
CA GLU A 57 3.47 3.12 25.15
C GLU A 57 2.92 2.35 23.95
N PHE A 58 3.63 2.39 22.82
CA PHE A 58 3.23 1.65 21.61
C PHE A 58 3.12 0.13 21.83
N SER A 59 3.95 -0.41 22.73
CA SER A 59 4.01 -1.84 23.08
C SER A 59 2.71 -2.38 23.67
N ASN A 60 1.87 -1.50 24.23
CA ASN A 60 0.57 -1.85 24.82
C ASN A 60 -0.49 -2.20 23.75
N PHE A 61 -0.30 -1.78 22.50
CA PHE A 61 -1.27 -1.99 21.43
C PHE A 61 -0.75 -2.98 20.40
N THR A 62 -1.41 -4.14 20.30
CA THR A 62 -1.07 -5.16 19.30
C THR A 62 -1.16 -4.62 17.87
N GLY A 63 -2.13 -3.72 17.59
CA GLY A 63 -2.26 -3.08 16.27
C GLY A 63 -1.04 -2.25 15.89
N LEU A 64 -0.45 -1.50 16.83
CA LEU A 64 0.78 -0.72 16.58
C LEU A 64 1.98 -1.63 16.36
N LYS A 65 2.11 -2.70 17.14
CA LYS A 65 3.16 -3.72 16.91
C LYS A 65 3.03 -4.36 15.53
N TYR A 66 1.80 -4.64 15.11
CA TYR A 66 1.52 -5.19 13.78
C TYR A 66 1.91 -4.20 12.67
N MET A 67 1.50 -2.93 12.76
CA MET A 67 1.89 -1.88 11.80
C MET A 67 3.41 -1.68 11.71
N VAL A 68 4.12 -1.71 12.85
CA VAL A 68 5.60 -1.62 12.87
C VAL A 68 6.25 -2.83 12.19
N CYS A 69 5.74 -4.05 12.47
CA CYS A 69 6.23 -5.27 11.84
C CYS A 69 6.05 -5.23 10.32
N ILE A 70 4.86 -4.87 9.85
CA ILE A 70 4.57 -4.76 8.41
C ILE A 70 5.39 -3.62 7.77
N SER A 71 5.53 -2.47 8.44
CA SER A 71 6.40 -1.38 7.94
C SER A 71 7.84 -1.86 7.76
N THR A 72 8.34 -2.69 8.67
CA THR A 72 9.68 -3.27 8.59
C THR A 72 9.82 -4.23 7.40
N ILE A 73 8.85 -5.14 7.23
CA ILE A 73 8.80 -6.05 6.08
C ILE A 73 8.76 -5.25 4.77
N SER A 74 7.95 -4.20 4.71
CA SER A 74 7.82 -3.35 3.52
C SER A 74 9.13 -2.63 3.15
N ALA A 75 9.86 -2.10 4.14
CA ALA A 75 11.13 -1.43 3.92
C ALA A 75 12.21 -2.42 3.44
N ALA A 76 12.29 -3.59 4.08
CA ALA A 76 13.21 -4.65 3.68
C ALA A 76 12.91 -5.14 2.25
N TYR A 77 11.64 -5.38 1.94
CA TYR A 77 11.22 -5.77 0.60
C TYR A 77 11.55 -4.69 -0.44
N ALA A 78 11.22 -3.43 -0.19
CA ALA A 78 11.52 -2.34 -1.12
C ALA A 78 13.02 -2.22 -1.39
N PHE A 79 13.85 -2.32 -0.35
CA PHE A 79 15.30 -2.36 -0.48
C PHE A 79 15.78 -3.54 -1.34
N LEU A 80 15.33 -4.76 -1.03
CA LEU A 80 15.70 -5.95 -1.82
C LEU A 80 15.23 -5.85 -3.28
N ALA A 81 14.03 -5.33 -3.53
CA ALA A 81 13.48 -5.16 -4.88
C ALA A 81 14.25 -4.12 -5.70
N THR A 82 14.70 -3.02 -5.08
CA THR A 82 15.58 -2.05 -5.75
C THR A 82 16.94 -2.65 -6.09
N MET A 83 17.55 -3.41 -5.17
CA MET A 83 18.81 -4.11 -5.44
C MET A 83 18.68 -5.17 -6.52
N ALA A 84 17.60 -5.96 -6.50
CA ALA A 84 17.32 -6.98 -7.51
C ALA A 84 17.13 -6.38 -8.91
N SER A 85 16.59 -5.16 -9.01
CA SER A 85 16.41 -4.47 -10.29
C SER A 85 17.73 -4.11 -10.98
N TRP A 86 18.85 -4.03 -10.25
CA TRP A 86 20.19 -3.88 -10.82
C TRP A 86 20.83 -5.20 -11.25
N ILE A 87 20.31 -6.34 -10.78
CA ILE A 87 20.86 -7.67 -11.07
C ILE A 87 20.00 -8.36 -12.15
N ARG A 88 20.49 -8.35 -13.40
CA ARG A 88 19.76 -8.89 -14.58
C ARG A 88 19.21 -10.31 -14.41
N CYS A 89 19.86 -11.19 -13.63
CA CYS A 89 19.42 -12.58 -13.43
C CYS A 89 18.07 -12.74 -12.68
N LEU A 90 17.67 -11.76 -11.86
CA LEU A 90 16.42 -11.84 -11.08
C LEU A 90 15.21 -11.27 -11.83
N VAL A 91 15.47 -10.48 -12.87
CA VAL A 91 14.45 -9.73 -13.65
C VAL A 91 13.58 -10.66 -14.52
N THR A 92 14.00 -11.91 -14.72
CA THR A 92 13.31 -12.89 -15.59
C THR A 92 11.96 -13.39 -15.04
N LYS A 93 11.61 -13.07 -13.78
CA LYS A 93 10.35 -13.50 -13.15
C LYS A 93 9.48 -12.30 -12.74
N ALA A 94 8.93 -11.57 -13.72
CA ALA A 94 8.02 -10.44 -13.50
C ALA A 94 6.84 -10.77 -12.56
N TRP A 95 6.37 -12.02 -12.59
CA TRP A 95 5.31 -12.51 -11.71
C TRP A 95 5.68 -12.49 -10.21
N LEU A 96 6.94 -12.70 -9.86
CA LEU A 96 7.38 -12.64 -8.45
C LEU A 96 7.26 -11.23 -7.87
N PHE A 97 7.61 -10.21 -8.65
CA PHE A 97 7.44 -8.81 -8.24
C PHE A 97 5.96 -8.48 -8.08
N PHE A 98 5.11 -8.85 -9.04
CA PHE A 98 3.67 -8.63 -8.95
C PHE A 98 3.05 -9.25 -7.70
N VAL A 99 3.28 -10.55 -7.46
CA VAL A 99 2.73 -11.24 -6.28
C VAL A 99 3.26 -10.63 -4.99
N SER A 100 4.54 -10.28 -4.93
CA SER A 100 5.14 -9.71 -3.73
C SER A 100 4.63 -8.29 -3.45
N ASP A 101 4.57 -7.42 -4.47
CA ASP A 101 4.02 -6.06 -4.36
C ASP A 101 2.57 -6.11 -3.87
N GLN A 102 1.77 -7.05 -4.39
CA GLN A 102 0.39 -7.26 -3.97
C GLN A 102 0.25 -7.75 -2.52
N ILE A 103 1.07 -8.73 -2.10
CA ILE A 103 1.06 -9.25 -0.71
C ILE A 103 1.41 -8.13 0.26
N VAL A 104 2.45 -7.34 -0.03
CA VAL A 104 2.87 -6.24 0.85
C VAL A 104 1.77 -5.17 0.91
N ALA A 105 1.13 -4.82 -0.21
CA ALA A 105 0.00 -3.89 -0.21
C ALA A 105 -1.13 -4.36 0.72
N TYR A 106 -1.51 -5.64 0.66
CA TYR A 106 -2.55 -6.17 1.54
C TYR A 106 -2.16 -6.14 3.02
N LEU A 107 -0.93 -6.52 3.36
CA LEU A 107 -0.43 -6.45 4.73
C LEU A 107 -0.41 -5.00 5.25
N MET A 108 -0.01 -4.04 4.40
CA MET A 108 -0.01 -2.63 4.76
C MET A 108 -1.42 -2.10 4.99
N LEU A 109 -2.38 -2.49 4.14
CA LEU A 109 -3.78 -2.13 4.29
C LEU A 109 -4.38 -2.66 5.59
N THR A 110 -4.23 -3.96 5.88
CA THR A 110 -4.81 -4.57 7.08
C THR A 110 -4.20 -4.01 8.36
N SER A 111 -2.88 -3.80 8.40
CA SER A 111 -2.21 -3.21 9.56
C SER A 111 -2.57 -1.74 9.76
N GLY A 112 -2.71 -0.97 8.67
CA GLY A 112 -3.20 0.40 8.72
C GLY A 112 -4.64 0.48 9.25
N ALA A 113 -5.52 -0.41 8.77
CA ALA A 113 -6.90 -0.49 9.25
C ALA A 113 -6.98 -0.78 10.76
N ALA A 114 -6.20 -1.73 11.27
CA ALA A 114 -6.15 -2.03 12.70
C ALA A 114 -5.74 -0.82 13.55
N VAL A 115 -4.78 -0.01 13.09
CA VAL A 115 -4.37 1.21 13.81
C VAL A 115 -5.38 2.35 13.64
N MET A 116 -6.04 2.44 12.48
CA MET A 116 -7.11 3.40 12.25
C MET A 116 -8.29 3.17 13.19
N GLU A 117 -8.68 1.92 13.43
CA GLU A 117 -9.72 1.56 14.40
C GLU A 117 -9.33 1.98 15.82
N ILE A 118 -8.10 1.65 16.25
CA ILE A 118 -7.58 2.06 17.57
C ILE A 118 -7.61 3.59 17.72
N LEU A 119 -7.15 4.32 16.69
CA LEU A 119 -7.11 5.78 16.73
C LEU A 119 -8.52 6.39 16.71
N SER A 120 -9.47 5.78 15.98
CA SER A 120 -10.87 6.21 15.95
C SER A 120 -11.53 6.04 17.33
N LEU A 121 -11.37 4.88 17.95
CA LEU A 121 -11.86 4.62 19.30
C LEU A 121 -11.20 5.54 20.33
N ALA A 122 -9.89 5.76 20.22
CA ALA A 122 -9.17 6.64 21.13
C ALA A 122 -9.59 8.12 20.99
N SER A 123 -10.00 8.57 19.80
CA SER A 123 -10.35 9.97 19.53
C SER A 123 -11.84 10.27 19.72
N ASN A 124 -12.73 9.31 19.45
CA ASN A 124 -14.17 9.53 19.50
C ASN A 124 -14.83 8.83 20.70
N GLY A 125 -14.19 7.81 21.28
CA GLY A 125 -14.81 6.90 22.23
C GLY A 125 -15.92 6.05 21.61
N ASP A 126 -16.57 5.22 22.43
CA ASP A 126 -17.78 4.49 22.07
C ASP A 126 -18.70 4.37 23.29
N ARG A 127 -19.87 5.00 23.21
CA ARG A 127 -20.83 5.01 24.32
C ARG A 127 -21.51 3.65 24.53
N THR A 128 -21.61 2.82 23.49
CA THR A 128 -22.31 1.53 23.55
C THR A 128 -21.55 0.51 24.40
N VAL A 129 -20.22 0.57 24.36
CA VAL A 129 -19.32 -0.27 25.17
C VAL A 129 -18.67 0.51 26.33
N SER A 130 -19.18 1.70 26.65
CA SER A 130 -18.67 2.58 27.71
C SER A 130 -17.17 2.94 27.61
N TRP A 131 -16.64 3.03 26.39
CA TRP A 131 -15.26 3.42 26.14
C TRP A 131 -15.13 4.95 26.03
N SER A 132 -14.36 5.56 26.93
CA SER A 132 -14.08 7.00 26.92
C SER A 132 -13.02 7.41 25.90
N GLU A 133 -13.11 8.65 25.39
CA GLU A 133 -12.05 9.25 24.59
C GLU A 133 -10.73 9.33 25.36
N ALA A 134 -9.67 8.74 24.81
CA ALA A 134 -8.33 8.71 25.40
C ALA A 134 -7.43 9.85 24.88
N CYS A 135 -7.65 10.33 23.64
CA CYS A 135 -6.81 11.34 23.02
C CYS A 135 -6.92 12.72 23.68
N SER A 136 -7.98 12.99 24.44
CA SER A 136 -8.10 14.17 25.31
C SER A 136 -6.98 14.21 26.36
N SER A 137 -6.61 13.05 26.92
CA SER A 137 -5.57 12.89 27.94
C SER A 137 -4.19 12.58 27.36
N TYR A 138 -4.15 11.96 26.18
CA TYR A 138 -2.93 11.50 25.49
C TYR A 138 -2.74 12.18 24.11
N GLY A 139 -3.02 13.47 24.02
CA GLY A 139 -3.05 14.20 22.74
C GLY A 139 -1.74 14.13 21.95
N ARG A 140 -0.58 14.19 22.61
CA ARG A 140 0.73 14.07 21.93
C ARG A 140 0.93 12.68 21.34
N PHE A 141 0.59 11.63 22.09
CA PHE A 141 0.64 10.26 21.62
C PHE A 141 -0.25 10.05 20.40
N CYS A 142 -1.51 10.51 20.47
CA CYS A 142 -2.48 10.39 19.37
C CYS A 142 -2.06 11.20 18.13
N SER A 143 -1.56 12.41 18.30
CA SER A 143 -1.08 13.24 17.20
C SER A 143 0.09 12.56 16.45
N ARG A 144 1.07 12.03 17.19
CA ARG A 144 2.19 11.28 16.58
C ARG A 144 1.73 10.01 15.87
N MET A 145 0.80 9.28 16.48
CA MET A 145 0.21 8.08 15.89
C MET A 145 -0.55 8.38 14.60
N LYS A 146 -1.28 9.50 14.55
CA LYS A 146 -1.95 9.98 13.33
C LYS A 146 -0.95 10.27 12.20
N VAL A 147 0.17 10.94 12.52
CA VAL A 147 1.23 11.20 11.53
C VAL A 147 1.85 9.89 11.03
N ALA A 148 2.15 8.95 11.94
CA ALA A 148 2.67 7.63 11.55
C ALA A 148 1.69 6.88 10.63
N LEU A 149 0.39 6.93 10.93
CA LEU A 149 -0.64 6.32 10.08
C LEU A 149 -0.72 6.95 8.69
N VAL A 150 -0.60 8.28 8.59
CA VAL A 150 -0.55 8.97 7.29
C VAL A 150 0.67 8.54 6.48
N LEU A 151 1.85 8.44 7.09
CA LEU A 151 3.06 7.97 6.41
C LEU A 151 2.93 6.51 5.95
N HIS A 152 2.33 5.65 6.78
CA HIS A 152 2.03 4.26 6.42
C HIS A 152 1.05 4.19 5.23
N ALA A 153 0.02 5.04 5.22
CA ALA A 153 -0.95 5.12 4.13
C ALA A 153 -0.32 5.63 2.82
N LEU A 154 0.62 6.58 2.88
CA LEU A 154 1.38 7.02 1.71
C LEU A 154 2.22 5.88 1.13
N ALA A 155 2.91 5.11 1.98
CA ALA A 155 3.67 3.95 1.54
C ALA A 155 2.76 2.84 0.96
N LEU A 156 1.58 2.61 1.55
CA LEU A 156 0.54 1.74 0.98
C LEU A 156 0.12 2.19 -0.42
N CYS A 157 -0.15 3.49 -0.62
CA CYS A 157 -0.51 4.02 -1.93
C CYS A 157 0.60 3.74 -2.96
N SER A 158 1.87 3.89 -2.58
CA SER A 158 3.00 3.53 -3.45
C SER A 158 2.98 2.05 -3.83
N PHE A 159 2.68 1.14 -2.89
CA PHE A 159 2.57 -0.29 -3.20
C PHE A 159 1.37 -0.63 -4.08
N ILE A 160 0.24 0.05 -3.93
CA ILE A 160 -0.90 -0.13 -4.83
C ILE A 160 -0.51 0.25 -6.27
N VAL A 161 0.17 1.38 -6.45
CA VAL A 161 0.66 1.79 -7.78
C VAL A 161 1.70 0.79 -8.31
N LEU A 162 2.62 0.30 -7.48
CA LEU A 162 3.58 -0.75 -7.86
C LEU A 162 2.88 -2.05 -8.29
N ALA A 163 1.84 -2.48 -7.57
CA ALA A 163 1.04 -3.65 -7.92
C ALA A 163 0.35 -3.48 -9.28
N VAL A 164 -0.19 -2.28 -9.58
CA VAL A 164 -0.78 -1.97 -10.89
C VAL A 164 0.27 -1.97 -12.00
N ILE A 165 1.43 -1.35 -11.78
CA ILE A 165 2.53 -1.32 -12.76
C ILE A 165 3.04 -2.74 -13.06
N SER A 166 3.23 -3.55 -12.02
CA SER A 166 3.70 -4.93 -12.16
C SER A 166 2.66 -5.83 -12.81
N ALA A 167 1.37 -5.68 -12.47
CA ALA A 167 0.26 -6.34 -13.16
C ALA A 167 0.25 -6.01 -14.65
N TYR A 168 0.31 -4.73 -15.00
CA TYR A 168 0.33 -4.28 -16.38
C TYR A 168 1.47 -4.94 -17.17
N ARG A 169 2.69 -4.98 -16.62
CA ARG A 169 3.84 -5.63 -17.29
C ARG A 169 3.65 -7.13 -17.48
N VAL A 170 3.06 -7.82 -16.51
CA VAL A 170 2.79 -9.26 -16.60
C VAL A 170 1.70 -9.52 -17.65
N PHE A 171 0.59 -8.77 -17.61
CA PHE A 171 -0.53 -8.98 -18.52
C PHE A 171 -0.24 -8.54 -19.95
N SER A 172 0.59 -7.51 -20.15
CA SER A 172 1.01 -7.07 -21.50
C SER A 172 1.87 -8.09 -22.25
N MET A 173 2.38 -9.13 -21.57
CA MET A 173 3.14 -10.21 -22.22
C MET A 173 2.25 -11.26 -22.87
N PHE A 174 0.95 -11.29 -22.55
CA PHE A 174 0.01 -12.22 -23.16
C PHE A 174 -0.65 -11.56 -24.36
N GLU A 175 -0.49 -12.15 -25.54
CA GLU A 175 -1.13 -11.69 -26.77
C GLU A 175 -2.65 -11.87 -26.66
N PRO A 176 -3.48 -10.91 -27.14
CA PRO A 176 -4.93 -11.10 -27.17
C PRO A 176 -5.27 -12.33 -28.01
N PRO A 177 -6.31 -13.11 -27.63
CA PRO A 177 -6.68 -14.30 -28.39
C PRO A 177 -6.95 -13.91 -29.85
N ALA A 178 -6.31 -14.62 -30.79
CA ALA A 178 -6.54 -14.42 -32.21
C ALA A 178 -8.02 -14.69 -32.51
N VAL A 179 -8.72 -13.66 -33.01
CA VAL A 179 -10.08 -13.83 -33.53
C VAL A 179 -9.99 -14.73 -34.76
N SER A 180 -10.41 -15.98 -34.62
CA SER A 180 -10.53 -16.87 -35.77
C SER A 180 -11.65 -16.34 -36.66
N HIS A 181 -11.29 -15.78 -37.83
CA HIS A 181 -12.20 -15.51 -38.95
C HIS A 181 -12.76 -16.83 -39.55
N LYS A 182 -13.45 -17.64 -38.74
CA LYS A 182 -14.02 -18.92 -39.17
C LYS A 182 -15.52 -19.03 -38.87
N GLU A 183 -16.23 -17.91 -38.82
CA GLU A 183 -17.68 -17.88 -38.67
C GLU A 183 -18.31 -16.92 -39.70
N VAL A 184 -17.88 -17.03 -40.96
CA VAL A 184 -18.55 -16.36 -42.11
C VAL A 184 -18.81 -17.32 -43.28
N ASP A 185 -18.17 -18.49 -43.35
CA ASP A 185 -18.35 -19.42 -44.48
C ASP A 185 -19.33 -20.59 -44.23
N GLU A 186 -19.84 -20.79 -43.00
CA GLU A 186 -20.82 -21.87 -42.70
C GLU A 186 -22.30 -21.43 -42.80
N GLU A 187 -22.58 -20.16 -43.09
CA GLU A 187 -23.94 -19.67 -43.42
C GLU A 187 -24.07 -19.34 -44.92
N ARG A 188 -23.41 -20.12 -45.79
CA ARG A 188 -23.59 -20.03 -47.25
C ARG A 188 -23.55 -21.36 -48.01
N THR A 189 -23.66 -22.49 -47.33
CA THR A 189 -23.93 -23.81 -47.93
C THR A 189 -25.29 -24.31 -47.47
#